data_AF-A0A2N7JTX9-F1
#
_entry.id   AF-A0A2N7JTX9-F1
#
_cell.length_a   1.000
_cell.length_b   1.000
_cell.length_c   1.000
_cell.angle_alpha   90.00
_cell.angle_beta   90.00
_cell.angle_gamma   90.00
#
_symmetry.space_group_name_H-M   'P 1'
#
loop_
_entity.id
_entity.type
_entity.pdbx_description
1 polymer ?
#
loop_
_entity_poly.entity_id
_entity_poly.type
_entity_poly.pdbx_seq_one_letter_code
_entity_poly.pdbx_strand_id
1 'polypeptide(L)'
;MAKNGQKSEYHKLKDGLAIRKVPQSKNYGIYLKFPNQKPLQFSLRTDDYDEAVEKAMEEYYFNKMLLSRGEKIRQPKQKSTVHKIIDELIKVHEKNQDALKIDGKEKKHETHIRIFKRIKQFYKEDLNPSGLEMPLIRAYFEENQPFSTTQLRVTKYCFNEIFDRSVEKKLITKNDVVDLKKIKPSKKPESRKDHFTYSEFSKVVVHAINECRNAHGKGQHTQRMAILYSSFLFYSGVRAGSEALGITWGDLNFSDFGDLYCTVREGKTKNYTRNNRNVILDHFAEETIHSVVALKFPKLAQKFTKKEAVLFLKNNKAGVTIFSTNFSQKPTYPKIFKKWIDELKETKTLSKSKDLTLYSLRHSYITIALENNVPIPLIAENAGTSGTMIERHYSHITVLTPEARKALLRDKIMFENGERLEKTQAEKRKVIDNLIDNFDA
;
A
#
# COMPACT_ATOMS: atom_id res chain seq x y z
N MET A 1 45.25 15.51 11.20
CA MET A 1 46.45 15.13 11.98
C MET A 1 46.08 14.02 12.96
N ALA A 2 46.44 12.78 12.65
CA ALA A 2 46.23 11.64 13.53
C ALA A 2 47.22 11.71 14.70
N LYS A 3 46.72 11.83 15.93
CA LYS A 3 47.57 11.82 17.13
C LYS A 3 48.12 10.40 17.34
N ASN A 4 49.45 10.33 17.47
CA ASN A 4 50.23 9.18 17.88
C ASN A 4 49.56 8.38 19.01
N GLY A 5 49.59 7.06 18.89
CA GLY A 5 49.03 6.11 19.85
C GLY A 5 49.76 6.12 21.19
N GLN A 6 49.34 6.99 22.10
CA GLN A 6 49.64 6.81 23.53
C GLN A 6 49.02 5.47 23.97
N LYS A 7 49.88 4.54 24.40
CA LYS A 7 49.45 3.26 24.95
C LYS A 7 48.73 3.53 26.27
N SER A 8 47.61 2.83 26.49
CA SER A 8 46.91 2.88 27.77
C SER A 8 47.81 2.34 28.89
N GLU A 9 47.91 3.07 29.99
CA GLU A 9 48.60 2.61 31.19
C GLU A 9 47.84 1.43 31.79
N TYR A 10 48.55 0.37 32.13
CA TYR A 10 47.98 -0.89 32.61
C TYR A 10 48.62 -1.26 33.94
N HIS A 11 47.84 -1.26 35.01
CA HIS A 11 48.29 -1.55 36.35
C HIS A 11 47.69 -2.89 36.79
N LYS A 12 48.51 -3.93 36.79
CA LYS A 12 48.11 -5.26 37.28
C LYS A 12 47.97 -5.22 38.80
N LEU A 13 46.81 -5.59 39.32
CA LEU A 13 46.54 -5.66 40.75
C LEU A 13 46.60 -7.10 41.26
N LYS A 14 46.08 -8.06 40.48
CA LYS A 14 46.07 -9.49 40.79
C LYS A 14 46.01 -10.32 39.51
N ASP A 15 46.19 -11.63 39.61
CA ASP A 15 45.92 -12.53 38.49
C ASP A 15 44.47 -12.40 38.04
N GLY A 16 44.31 -12.02 36.77
CA GLY A 16 43.02 -11.73 36.17
C GLY A 16 42.41 -10.37 36.53
N LEU A 17 43.06 -9.51 37.33
CA LEU A 17 42.55 -8.18 37.70
C LEU A 17 43.58 -7.08 37.43
N ALA A 18 43.18 -6.05 36.69
CA ALA A 18 43.96 -4.86 36.46
C ALA A 18 43.07 -3.61 36.31
N ILE A 19 43.66 -2.44 36.55
CA ILE A 19 43.07 -1.17 36.16
C ILE A 19 43.84 -0.56 34.98
N ARG A 20 43.13 0.14 34.11
CA ARG A 20 43.66 0.72 32.88
C ARG A 20 43.30 2.20 32.78
N LYS A 21 44.28 3.06 32.51
CA LYS A 21 44.05 4.47 32.15
C LYS A 21 44.15 4.62 30.64
N VAL A 22 43.04 4.99 30.00
CA VAL A 22 43.03 5.24 28.54
C VAL A 22 43.26 6.74 28.33
N PRO A 23 44.13 7.17 27.40
CA PRO A 23 44.47 8.60 27.24
C PRO A 23 43.28 9.52 26.97
N GLN A 24 42.21 9.00 26.36
CA GLN A 24 40.99 9.75 26.03
C GLN A 24 39.94 9.76 27.15
N SER A 25 40.16 9.01 28.24
CA SER A 25 39.21 8.90 29.34
C SER A 25 39.77 9.55 30.60
N LYS A 26 38.97 10.39 31.25
CA LYS A 26 39.30 10.91 32.57
C LYS A 26 39.40 9.79 33.60
N ASN A 27 38.59 8.75 33.47
CA ASN A 27 38.44 7.72 34.50
C ASN A 27 39.31 6.49 34.24
N TYR A 28 39.72 5.82 35.32
CA TYR A 28 40.24 4.45 35.25
C TYR A 28 39.15 3.47 34.81
N GLY A 29 39.54 2.40 34.13
CA GLY A 29 38.69 1.27 33.81
C GLY A 29 39.22 -0.04 34.37
N ILE A 30 38.35 -0.99 34.67
CA ILE A 30 38.69 -2.32 35.14
C ILE A 30 38.90 -3.28 33.97
N TYR A 31 39.84 -4.20 34.13
CA TYR A 31 39.96 -5.44 33.39
C TYR A 31 39.90 -6.60 34.38
N LEU A 32 38.85 -7.41 34.31
CA LEU A 32 38.64 -8.55 35.19
C LEU A 32 38.38 -9.83 34.38
N LYS A 33 39.16 -10.88 34.59
CA LYS A 33 39.07 -12.15 33.88
C LYS A 33 39.22 -13.33 34.84
N PHE A 34 38.16 -14.11 34.99
CA PHE A 34 38.17 -15.40 35.68
C PHE A 34 38.34 -16.56 34.68
N PRO A 35 38.82 -17.74 35.13
CA PRO A 35 38.92 -18.94 34.28
C PRO A 35 37.58 -19.28 33.62
N ASN A 36 37.61 -19.60 32.32
CA ASN A 36 36.43 -19.95 31.50
C ASN A 36 35.31 -18.88 31.44
N GLN A 37 35.60 -17.64 31.87
CA GLN A 37 34.68 -16.51 31.77
C GLN A 37 35.16 -15.48 30.75
N LYS A 38 34.22 -14.76 30.12
CA LYS A 38 34.54 -13.62 29.26
C LYS A 38 35.13 -12.48 30.12
N PRO A 39 36.18 -11.78 29.65
CA PRO A 39 36.71 -10.62 30.36
C PRO A 39 35.64 -9.55 30.58
N LEU A 40 35.53 -9.06 31.81
CA LEU A 40 34.69 -7.97 32.24
C LEU A 40 35.49 -6.66 32.17
N GLN A 41 35.02 -5.70 31.39
CA GLN A 41 35.71 -4.42 31.17
C GLN A 41 34.74 -3.25 31.17
N PHE A 42 34.95 -2.27 32.05
CA PHE A 42 34.16 -1.04 32.12
C PHE A 42 34.89 0.07 32.90
N SER A 43 34.35 1.29 32.91
CA SER A 43 34.93 2.41 33.66
C SER A 43 34.56 2.34 35.14
N LEU A 44 35.54 2.54 36.03
CA LEU A 44 35.36 2.63 37.49
C LEU A 44 34.83 4.00 37.95
N ARG A 45 34.59 4.92 37.00
CA ARG A 45 34.00 6.25 37.23
C ARG A 45 34.75 7.12 38.24
N THR A 46 36.04 6.88 38.40
CA THR A 46 36.94 7.73 39.17
C THR A 46 38.23 7.93 38.38
N ASP A 47 38.80 9.12 38.47
CA ASP A 47 40.10 9.47 37.95
C ASP A 47 41.21 9.34 39.00
N ASP A 48 40.85 9.10 40.26
CA ASP A 48 41.75 8.79 41.38
C ASP A 48 42.22 7.33 41.32
N TYR A 49 43.52 7.13 41.58
CA TYR A 49 44.15 5.82 41.47
C TYR A 49 43.76 4.88 42.61
N ASP A 50 43.81 5.37 43.85
CA ASP A 50 43.56 4.55 45.04
C ASP A 50 42.08 4.13 45.10
N GLU A 51 41.17 5.07 44.82
CA GLU A 51 39.73 4.79 44.70
C GLU A 51 39.45 3.80 43.55
N ALA A 52 40.20 3.86 42.44
CA ALA A 52 40.09 2.89 41.36
C ALA A 52 40.56 1.49 41.78
N VAL A 53 41.64 1.40 42.55
CA VAL A 53 42.13 0.11 43.10
C VAL A 53 41.09 -0.50 44.03
N GLU A 54 40.51 0.28 44.94
CA GLU A 54 39.47 -0.17 45.86
C GLU A 54 38.24 -0.68 45.11
N LYS A 55 37.68 0.12 44.20
CA LYS A 55 36.52 -0.29 43.38
C LYS A 55 36.80 -1.52 42.52
N ALA A 56 38.02 -1.66 42.00
CA ALA A 56 38.41 -2.83 41.22
C ALA A 56 38.47 -4.11 42.08
N MET A 57 38.95 -3.98 43.33
CA MET A 57 38.97 -5.07 44.31
C MET A 57 37.56 -5.47 44.75
N GLU A 58 36.67 -4.51 45.02
CA GLU A 58 35.26 -4.76 45.33
C GLU A 58 34.58 -5.60 44.24
N GLU A 59 34.74 -5.19 42.97
CA GLU A 59 34.22 -5.92 41.81
C GLU A 59 34.81 -7.32 41.69
N TYR A 60 36.11 -7.49 41.96
CA TYR A 60 36.74 -8.80 41.98
C TYR A 60 36.11 -9.73 43.02
N TYR A 61 35.97 -9.27 44.27
CA TYR A 61 35.41 -10.10 45.34
C TYR A 61 33.93 -10.40 45.12
N PHE A 62 33.15 -9.41 44.66
CA PHE A 62 31.75 -9.59 44.32
C PHE A 62 31.56 -10.67 43.23
N ASN A 63 32.29 -10.55 42.11
CA ASN A 63 32.17 -11.51 41.01
C ASN A 63 32.74 -12.90 41.37
N LYS A 64 33.78 -12.97 42.22
CA LYS A 64 34.29 -14.24 42.76
C LYS A 64 33.25 -14.94 43.63
N MET A 65 32.54 -14.18 44.46
CA MET A 65 31.46 -14.68 45.31
C MET A 65 30.28 -15.20 44.47
N LEU A 66 29.88 -14.49 43.42
CA LEU A 66 28.84 -14.96 42.47
C LEU A 66 29.22 -16.31 41.85
N LEU A 67 30.45 -16.44 41.34
CA LEU A 67 30.93 -17.69 40.77
C LEU A 67 30.95 -18.84 41.80
N SER A 68 31.34 -18.55 43.05
CA SER A 68 31.34 -19.56 44.13
C SER A 68 29.93 -20.11 44.44
N ARG A 69 28.89 -19.35 44.12
CA ARG A 69 27.47 -19.74 44.27
C ARG A 69 26.88 -20.35 42.99
N GLY A 70 27.70 -20.59 41.96
CA GLY A 70 27.23 -21.08 40.66
C GLY A 70 26.50 -20.03 39.80
N GLU A 71 26.52 -18.75 40.20
CA GLU A 71 25.94 -17.66 39.43
C GLU A 71 26.87 -17.18 38.31
N LYS A 72 26.28 -16.60 37.25
CA LYS A 72 27.03 -16.08 36.10
C LYS A 72 27.43 -14.62 36.32
N ILE A 73 28.64 -14.26 35.90
CA ILE A 73 29.11 -12.86 35.86
C ILE A 73 28.19 -12.02 34.98
N ARG A 74 27.70 -10.90 35.53
CA ARG A 74 26.89 -9.93 34.78
C ARG A 74 27.80 -9.07 33.92
N GLN A 75 27.65 -9.18 32.60
CA GLN A 75 28.37 -8.32 31.67
C GLN A 75 27.76 -6.91 31.65
N PRO A 76 28.55 -5.84 31.51
CA PRO A 76 28.03 -4.48 31.38
C PRO A 76 27.11 -4.40 30.18
N LYS A 77 26.01 -3.64 30.31
CA LYS A 77 25.08 -3.41 29.20
C LYS A 77 25.87 -2.89 28.00
N GLN A 78 25.71 -3.56 26.87
CA GLN A 78 26.32 -3.11 25.61
C GLN A 78 25.82 -1.70 25.32
N LYS A 79 26.71 -0.72 25.21
CA LYS A 79 26.32 0.62 24.75
C LYS A 79 25.93 0.51 23.28
N SER A 80 24.67 0.80 22.97
CA SER A 80 24.17 0.92 21.60
C SER A 80 23.33 2.18 21.49
N THR A 81 23.35 2.78 20.31
CA THR A 81 22.56 3.98 19.99
C THR A 81 21.31 3.58 19.24
N VAL A 82 20.32 4.48 19.20
CA VAL A 82 19.11 4.33 18.37
C VAL A 82 19.48 4.11 16.90
N HIS A 83 20.51 4.81 16.40
CA HIS A 83 21.02 4.64 15.04
C HIS A 83 21.47 3.20 14.74
N LYS A 84 22.26 2.60 15.65
CA LYS A 84 22.72 1.21 15.48
C LYS A 84 21.56 0.22 15.47
N ILE A 85 20.55 0.44 16.33
CA ILE A 85 19.34 -0.39 16.33
C ILE A 85 18.59 -0.26 15.00
N ILE A 86 18.43 0.96 14.50
CA ILE A 86 17.78 1.20 13.22
C ILE A 86 18.54 0.52 12.08
N ASP A 87 19.87 0.59 12.06
CA ASP A 87 20.68 -0.07 11.03
C ASP A 87 20.52 -1.60 11.04
N GLU A 88 20.43 -2.21 12.22
CA GLU A 88 20.14 -3.63 12.33
C GLU A 88 18.72 -3.97 11.83
N LEU A 89 17.72 -3.15 12.16
CA LEU A 89 16.35 -3.33 11.69
C LEU A 89 16.26 -3.19 10.17
N ILE A 90 16.93 -2.19 9.59
CA ILE A 90 17.00 -2.00 8.14
C ILE A 90 17.56 -3.25 7.47
N LYS A 91 18.68 -3.80 7.95
CA LYS A 91 19.28 -5.04 7.41
C LYS A 91 18.31 -6.23 7.46
N VAL A 92 17.55 -6.36 8.56
CA VAL A 92 16.53 -7.41 8.67
C VAL A 92 15.43 -7.22 7.61
N HIS A 93 14.94 -5.99 7.43
CA HIS A 93 13.92 -5.70 6.42
C HIS A 93 14.45 -5.85 4.98
N GLU A 94 15.71 -5.52 4.71
CA GLU A 94 16.36 -5.73 3.40
C GLU A 94 16.48 -7.22 3.08
N LYS A 95 16.96 -8.04 4.02
CA LYS A 95 17.03 -9.51 3.86
C LYS A 95 15.65 -10.11 3.57
N ASN A 96 14.63 -9.68 4.31
CA ASN A 96 13.26 -10.14 4.11
C ASN A 96 12.69 -9.65 2.76
N GLN A 97 13.06 -8.46 2.31
CA GLN A 97 12.68 -7.94 1.00
C GLN A 97 13.31 -8.74 -0.15
N ASP A 98 14.58 -9.12 -0.04
CA ASP A 98 15.26 -9.88 -1.08
C ASP A 98 14.71 -11.31 -1.20
N ALA A 99 14.32 -11.93 -0.09
CA ALA A 99 13.59 -13.20 -0.11
C ALA A 99 12.24 -13.11 -0.85
N LEU A 100 11.55 -11.95 -0.78
CA LEU A 100 10.26 -11.72 -1.44
C LEU A 100 10.38 -11.34 -2.93
N LYS A 101 11.52 -10.80 -3.37
CA LYS A 101 11.77 -10.49 -4.79
C LYS A 101 11.72 -11.72 -5.68
N ILE A 102 12.02 -12.90 -5.14
CA ILE A 102 11.96 -14.19 -5.84
C ILE A 102 10.50 -14.54 -6.23
N ASP A 103 9.52 -14.16 -5.40
CA ASP A 103 8.10 -14.49 -5.59
C ASP A 103 7.21 -13.32 -6.07
N GLY A 104 7.81 -12.18 -6.42
CA GLY A 104 7.07 -11.01 -6.90
C GLY A 104 6.11 -10.38 -5.88
N LYS A 105 6.28 -10.66 -4.57
CA LYS A 105 5.41 -10.13 -3.51
C LYS A 105 5.89 -8.79 -2.94
N GLU A 106 4.92 -7.90 -2.78
CA GLU A 106 4.87 -6.51 -2.26
C GLU A 106 6.11 -5.76 -1.70
N LYS A 107 6.11 -4.44 -1.99
CA LYS A 107 6.96 -3.35 -1.46
C LYS A 107 6.80 -3.04 0.04
N LYS A 108 6.34 -4.00 0.86
CA LYS A 108 6.01 -3.76 2.28
C LYS A 108 7.25 -3.31 3.07
N HIS A 109 8.35 -4.02 2.88
CA HIS A 109 9.63 -3.75 3.56
C HIS A 109 10.29 -2.45 3.08
N GLU A 110 10.14 -2.09 1.80
CA GLU A 110 10.65 -0.83 1.23
C GLU A 110 10.09 0.39 1.97
N THR A 111 8.79 0.37 2.29
CA THR A 111 8.15 1.47 3.03
C THR A 111 8.71 1.57 4.45
N HIS A 112 8.90 0.44 5.13
CA HIS A 112 9.47 0.42 6.49
C HIS A 112 10.91 0.94 6.49
N ILE A 113 11.75 0.48 5.56
CA ILE A 113 13.14 0.92 5.41
C ILE A 113 13.22 2.44 5.21
N ARG A 114 12.37 3.01 4.33
CA ARG A 114 12.32 4.45 4.11
C ARG A 114 11.95 5.22 5.39
N ILE A 115 11.00 4.71 6.17
CA ILE A 115 10.59 5.35 7.43
C ILE A 115 11.68 5.23 8.49
N PHE A 116 12.34 4.08 8.62
CA PHE A 116 13.50 3.91 9.49
C PHE A 116 14.61 4.90 9.15
N LYS A 117 14.95 5.07 7.87
CA LYS A 117 15.93 6.07 7.42
C LYS A 117 15.54 7.49 7.82
N ARG A 118 14.25 7.85 7.69
CA ARG A 118 13.74 9.18 8.12
C ARG A 118 13.83 9.37 9.63
N ILE A 119 13.48 8.36 10.42
CA ILE A 119 13.62 8.38 11.89
C ILE A 119 15.09 8.54 12.27
N LYS A 120 15.99 7.78 11.63
CA LYS A 120 17.44 7.85 11.86
C LYS A 120 17.98 9.26 11.58
N GLN A 121 17.60 9.87 10.46
CA GLN A 121 18.04 11.20 10.07
C GLN A 121 17.59 12.30 11.04
N PHE A 122 16.45 12.10 11.71
CA PHE A 122 15.89 13.09 12.63
C PHE A 122 16.63 13.16 13.98
N TYR A 123 17.09 12.03 14.50
CA TYR A 123 17.73 11.95 15.81
C TYR A 123 19.25 12.01 15.73
N LYS A 124 19.91 12.52 16.78
CA LYS A 124 21.38 12.54 16.88
C LYS A 124 21.96 11.12 16.86
N GLU A 125 23.16 10.97 16.28
CA GLU A 125 23.83 9.67 16.11
C GLU A 125 24.16 8.97 17.43
N ASP A 126 24.43 9.75 18.47
CA ASP A 126 24.79 9.31 19.82
C ASP A 126 23.57 9.10 20.74
N LEU A 127 22.34 9.32 20.24
CA LEU A 127 21.13 9.14 21.05
C LEU A 127 21.02 7.69 21.54
N ASN A 128 21.01 7.54 22.87
CA ASN A 128 20.78 6.24 23.51
C ASN A 128 19.28 5.90 23.51
N PRO A 129 18.91 4.61 23.44
CA PRO A 129 17.50 4.19 23.44
C PRO A 129 16.69 4.66 24.65
N SER A 130 17.31 4.74 25.83
CA SER A 130 16.65 5.26 27.04
C SER A 130 16.31 6.75 26.93
N GLY A 131 17.02 7.50 26.10
CA GLY A 131 16.75 8.91 25.85
C GLY A 131 15.64 9.14 24.83
N LEU A 132 15.11 8.09 24.18
CA LEU A 132 14.00 8.20 23.22
C LEU A 132 12.65 8.34 23.95
N GLU A 133 12.53 9.38 24.76
CA GLU A 133 11.38 9.65 25.62
C GLU A 133 10.24 10.33 24.85
N MET A 134 9.06 10.38 25.48
CA MET A 134 7.84 10.94 24.89
C MET A 134 8.04 12.33 24.25
N PRO A 135 8.74 13.31 24.85
CA PRO A 135 8.93 14.63 24.23
C PRO A 135 9.68 14.57 22.89
N LEU A 136 10.76 13.77 22.80
CA LEU A 136 11.53 13.63 21.56
C LEU A 136 10.75 12.91 20.45
N ILE A 137 9.88 11.96 20.82
CA ILE A 137 9.00 11.29 19.85
C ILE A 137 7.90 12.24 19.39
N ARG A 138 7.32 13.03 20.29
CA ARG A 138 6.33 14.07 19.92
C ARG A 138 6.91 15.06 18.93
N ALA A 139 8.13 15.56 19.18
CA ALA A 139 8.82 16.46 18.25
C ALA A 139 8.92 15.87 16.83
N TYR A 140 9.27 14.58 16.71
CA TYR A 140 9.27 13.90 15.40
C TYR A 140 7.89 13.92 14.74
N PHE A 141 6.82 13.57 15.47
CA PHE A 141 5.48 13.57 14.87
C PHE A 141 4.97 14.99 14.58
N GLU A 142 5.36 15.99 15.35
CA GLU A 142 4.95 17.39 15.15
C GLU A 142 5.63 18.01 13.94
N GLU A 143 6.92 17.75 13.72
CA GLU A 143 7.66 18.27 12.57
C GLU A 143 7.26 17.59 11.25
N ASN A 144 6.82 16.33 11.33
CA ASN A 144 6.56 15.51 10.13
C ASN A 144 5.07 15.40 9.76
N GLN A 145 4.20 16.14 10.45
CA GLN A 145 2.76 16.22 10.14
C GLN A 145 2.48 17.12 8.92
N PRO A 146 1.33 16.96 8.22
CA PRO A 146 0.28 15.98 8.45
C PRO A 146 0.59 14.60 7.86
N PHE A 147 0.12 13.53 8.53
CA PHE A 147 0.34 12.14 8.09
C PHE A 147 -0.88 11.57 7.35
N SER A 148 -0.68 10.75 6.33
CA SER A 148 -1.75 9.83 5.88
C SER A 148 -1.98 8.72 6.92
N THR A 149 -3.17 8.11 6.92
CA THR A 149 -3.49 7.00 7.85
C THR A 149 -2.47 5.87 7.77
N THR A 150 -2.07 5.48 6.56
CA THR A 150 -1.05 4.44 6.35
C THR A 150 0.32 4.88 6.85
N GLN A 151 0.76 6.10 6.50
CA GLN A 151 2.06 6.62 6.93
C GLN A 151 2.13 6.70 8.46
N LEU A 152 1.10 7.21 9.12
CA LEU A 152 1.02 7.27 10.58
C LEU A 152 1.14 5.88 11.22
N ARG A 153 0.40 4.90 10.69
CA ARG A 153 0.42 3.51 11.18
C ARG A 153 1.81 2.89 11.04
N VAL A 154 2.43 3.03 9.86
CA VAL A 154 3.76 2.48 9.60
C VAL A 154 4.83 3.17 10.44
N THR A 155 4.77 4.49 10.61
CA THR A 155 5.68 5.22 11.48
C THR A 155 5.60 4.73 12.93
N LYS A 156 4.39 4.58 13.48
CA LYS A 156 4.21 4.03 14.83
C LYS A 156 4.75 2.60 14.94
N TYR A 157 4.52 1.78 13.92
CA TYR A 157 5.08 0.43 13.86
C TYR A 157 6.63 0.46 13.91
N CYS A 158 7.29 1.32 13.12
CA CYS A 158 8.74 1.45 13.15
C CYS A 158 9.29 1.88 14.52
N PHE A 159 8.63 2.80 15.23
CA PHE A 159 9.02 3.16 16.60
C PHE A 159 8.86 1.98 17.57
N ASN A 160 7.78 1.21 17.48
CA ASN A 160 7.62 0.01 18.30
C ASN A 160 8.73 -1.01 18.04
N GLU A 161 9.10 -1.27 16.79
CA GLU A 161 10.21 -2.18 16.45
C GLU A 161 11.56 -1.69 17.04
N ILE A 162 11.81 -0.37 17.05
CA ILE A 162 12.99 0.21 17.71
C ILE A 162 12.96 -0.09 19.21
N PHE A 163 11.81 0.10 19.87
CA PHE A 163 11.64 -0.20 21.29
C PHE A 163 11.78 -1.69 21.60
N ASP A 164 11.11 -2.55 20.84
CA ASP A 164 11.15 -4.00 21.02
C ASP A 164 12.59 -4.51 20.90
N ARG A 165 13.32 -4.10 19.86
CA ARG A 165 14.74 -4.44 19.70
C ARG A 165 15.61 -3.88 20.83
N SER A 166 15.27 -2.72 21.37
CA SER A 166 15.99 -2.12 22.50
C SER A 166 15.76 -2.89 23.81
N VAL A 167 14.55 -3.39 24.04
CA VAL A 167 14.19 -4.25 25.18
C VAL A 167 14.85 -5.63 25.05
N GLU A 168 14.80 -6.25 23.86
CA GLU A 168 15.46 -7.54 23.57
C GLU A 168 16.97 -7.50 23.91
N LYS A 169 17.63 -6.39 23.55
CA LYS A 169 19.05 -6.15 23.86
C LYS A 169 19.29 -5.66 25.29
N LYS A 170 18.26 -5.55 26.13
CA LYS A 170 18.30 -5.07 27.51
C LYS A 170 18.87 -3.66 27.66
N LEU A 171 18.75 -2.84 26.61
CA LEU A 171 19.18 -1.44 26.58
C LEU A 171 18.22 -0.55 27.37
N ILE A 172 16.93 -0.91 27.32
CA ILE A 172 15.84 -0.31 28.09
C ILE A 172 15.00 -1.41 28.74
N THR A 173 14.12 -1.01 29.65
CA THR A 173 13.09 -1.85 30.26
C THR A 173 11.74 -1.62 29.59
N LYS A 174 10.75 -2.47 29.90
CA LYS A 174 9.38 -2.28 29.40
C LYS A 174 8.73 -0.97 29.88
N ASN A 175 9.15 -0.45 31.05
CA ASN A 175 8.62 0.79 31.59
C ASN A 175 9.11 2.03 30.84
N ASP A 176 10.25 1.92 30.16
CA ASP A 176 10.82 3.00 29.35
C ASP A 176 10.16 3.09 27.96
N VAL A 177 9.31 2.12 27.59
CA VAL A 177 8.63 2.09 26.30
C VAL A 177 7.49 3.11 26.27
N VAL A 178 7.56 4.01 25.31
CA VAL A 178 6.57 5.09 25.15
C VAL A 178 5.27 4.55 24.54
N ASP A 179 4.13 4.87 25.16
CA ASP A 179 2.82 4.57 24.60
C ASP A 179 2.47 5.53 23.43
N LEU A 180 2.77 5.08 22.21
CA LEU A 180 2.51 5.83 20.97
C LEU A 180 1.01 6.07 20.71
N LYS A 181 0.07 5.44 21.44
CA LYS A 181 -1.37 5.73 21.31
C LYS A 181 -1.69 7.15 21.78
N LYS A 182 -0.89 7.70 22.69
CA LYS A 182 -1.02 9.07 23.22
C LYS A 182 -0.60 10.15 22.22
N ILE A 183 0.06 9.77 21.11
CA ILE A 183 0.52 10.69 20.07
C ILE A 183 -0.53 10.76 18.95
N LYS A 184 -1.14 11.94 18.78
CA LYS A 184 -2.23 12.20 17.83
C LYS A 184 -1.87 13.38 16.92
N PRO A 185 -0.97 13.19 15.93
CA PRO A 185 -0.62 14.26 15.01
C PRO A 185 -1.78 14.55 14.05
N SER A 186 -1.75 15.72 13.41
CA SER A 186 -2.71 16.03 12.35
C SER A 186 -2.63 14.99 11.23
N LYS A 187 -3.81 14.59 10.74
CA LYS A 187 -3.92 13.68 9.59
C LYS A 187 -4.20 14.48 8.34
N LYS A 188 -3.67 14.01 7.21
CA LYS A 188 -4.08 14.51 5.91
C LYS A 188 -5.59 14.29 5.75
N PRO A 189 -6.34 15.28 5.24
CA PRO A 189 -7.73 15.08 4.93
C PRO A 189 -7.84 13.90 3.96
N GLU A 190 -8.78 13.00 4.24
CA GLU A 190 -9.04 11.87 3.36
C GLU A 190 -9.84 12.40 2.17
N SER A 191 -9.16 12.63 1.04
CA SER A 191 -9.84 13.04 -0.17
C SER A 191 -10.68 11.89 -0.73
N ARG A 192 -11.86 12.23 -1.24
CA ARG A 192 -12.65 11.28 -2.03
C ARG A 192 -11.79 10.87 -3.22
N LYS A 193 -11.83 9.58 -3.53
CA LYS A 193 -11.09 9.06 -4.68
C LYS A 193 -11.84 9.44 -5.93
N ASP A 194 -11.15 10.14 -6.81
CA ASP A 194 -11.73 10.54 -8.09
C ASP A 194 -12.03 9.32 -8.95
N HIS A 195 -13.13 9.44 -9.68
CA HIS A 195 -13.58 8.47 -10.66
C HIS A 195 -13.82 9.16 -12.01
N PHE A 196 -13.89 8.33 -13.04
CA PHE A 196 -14.31 8.74 -14.36
C PHE A 196 -15.82 8.58 -14.49
N THR A 197 -16.45 9.49 -15.21
CA THR A 197 -17.71 9.22 -15.91
C THR A 197 -17.43 8.40 -17.18
N TYR A 198 -18.48 7.84 -17.79
CA TYR A 198 -18.36 7.19 -19.11
C TYR A 198 -17.76 8.12 -20.18
N SER A 199 -18.20 9.37 -20.23
CA SER A 199 -17.69 10.37 -21.20
C SER A 199 -16.23 10.72 -20.98
N GLU A 200 -15.78 10.83 -19.73
CA GLU A 200 -14.36 11.07 -19.44
C GLU A 200 -13.51 9.86 -19.81
N PHE A 201 -13.96 8.64 -19.50
CA PHE A 201 -13.20 7.43 -19.83
C PHE A 201 -13.16 7.17 -21.35
N SER A 202 -14.25 7.45 -22.08
CA SER A 202 -14.25 7.33 -23.54
C SER A 202 -13.24 8.27 -24.20
N LYS A 203 -13.09 9.51 -23.70
CA LYS A 203 -12.04 10.43 -24.13
C LYS A 203 -10.63 9.86 -23.90
N VAL A 204 -10.40 9.20 -22.76
CA VAL A 204 -9.14 8.50 -22.48
C VAL A 204 -8.88 7.40 -23.52
N VAL A 205 -9.88 6.58 -23.83
CA VAL A 205 -9.76 5.50 -24.81
C VAL A 205 -9.49 6.05 -26.22
N VAL A 206 -10.20 7.10 -26.64
CA VAL A 206 -9.98 7.75 -27.95
C VAL A 206 -8.56 8.31 -28.06
N HIS A 207 -8.10 9.02 -27.04
CA HIS A 207 -6.72 9.53 -26.98
C HIS A 207 -5.69 8.40 -27.06
N ALA A 208 -5.89 7.35 -26.27
CA ALA A 208 -5.00 6.20 -26.26
C ALA A 208 -4.96 5.46 -27.62
N ILE A 209 -6.08 5.37 -28.33
CA ILE A 209 -6.13 4.80 -29.68
C ILE A 209 -5.30 5.64 -30.66
N ASN A 210 -5.41 6.97 -30.59
CA ASN A 210 -4.62 7.87 -31.44
C ASN A 210 -3.12 7.76 -31.13
N GLU A 211 -2.73 7.78 -29.85
CA GLU A 211 -1.34 7.53 -29.44
C GLU A 211 -0.82 6.17 -29.91
N CYS A 212 -1.67 5.15 -29.89
CA CYS A 212 -1.32 3.82 -30.34
C CYS A 212 -1.11 3.75 -31.86
N ARG A 213 -1.85 4.54 -32.67
CA ARG A 213 -1.67 4.59 -34.14
C ARG A 213 -0.30 5.15 -34.52
N ASN A 214 0.23 6.07 -33.72
CA ASN A 214 1.55 6.67 -33.90
C ASN A 214 2.71 5.79 -33.40
N ALA A 215 2.41 4.69 -32.70
CA ALA A 215 3.41 3.76 -32.19
C ALA A 215 3.65 2.60 -33.17
N HIS A 216 4.84 1.99 -33.08
CA HIS A 216 5.23 0.85 -33.91
C HIS A 216 5.69 -0.35 -33.08
N GLY A 217 5.59 -1.55 -33.67
CA GLY A 217 6.11 -2.81 -33.12
C GLY A 217 5.69 -3.06 -31.66
N LYS A 218 6.69 -3.22 -30.78
CA LYS A 218 6.50 -3.46 -29.34
C LYS A 218 5.70 -2.35 -28.65
N GLY A 219 5.94 -1.10 -29.01
CA GLY A 219 5.24 0.05 -28.44
C GLY A 219 3.74 0.00 -28.74
N GLN A 220 3.40 -0.23 -30.00
CA GLN A 220 2.02 -0.35 -30.46
C GLN A 220 1.29 -1.50 -29.75
N HIS A 221 1.86 -2.70 -29.74
CA HIS A 221 1.24 -3.85 -29.08
C HIS A 221 1.03 -3.61 -27.57
N THR A 222 2.01 -3.00 -26.90
CA THR A 222 1.91 -2.68 -25.46
C THR A 222 0.81 -1.65 -25.20
N GLN A 223 0.66 -0.63 -26.06
CA GLN A 223 -0.41 0.35 -25.94
C GLN A 223 -1.79 -0.25 -26.21
N ARG A 224 -1.95 -1.11 -27.24
CA ARG A 224 -3.21 -1.85 -27.47
C ARG A 224 -3.60 -2.66 -26.23
N MET A 225 -2.65 -3.39 -25.65
CA MET A 225 -2.92 -4.14 -24.44
C MET A 225 -3.24 -3.24 -23.24
N ALA A 226 -2.60 -2.07 -23.12
CA ALA A 226 -2.90 -1.10 -22.08
C ALA A 226 -4.32 -0.52 -22.19
N ILE A 227 -4.82 -0.29 -23.42
CA ILE A 227 -6.21 0.11 -23.68
C ILE A 227 -7.15 -0.99 -23.19
N LEU A 228 -6.95 -2.23 -23.67
CA LEU A 228 -7.81 -3.37 -23.32
C LEU A 228 -7.81 -3.66 -21.81
N TYR A 229 -6.64 -3.59 -21.18
CA TYR A 229 -6.50 -3.74 -19.73
C TYR A 229 -7.25 -2.63 -18.97
N SER A 230 -7.13 -1.37 -19.40
CA SER A 230 -7.82 -0.25 -18.75
C SER A 230 -9.34 -0.35 -18.92
N SER A 231 -9.82 -0.71 -20.11
CA SER A 231 -11.24 -0.95 -20.37
C SER A 231 -11.76 -2.11 -19.52
N PHE A 232 -11.03 -3.23 -19.45
CA PHE A 232 -11.42 -4.35 -18.59
C PHE A 232 -11.59 -3.93 -17.13
N LEU A 233 -10.66 -3.15 -16.57
CA LEU A 233 -10.77 -2.65 -15.19
C LEU A 233 -11.99 -1.76 -14.98
N PHE A 234 -12.31 -0.91 -15.97
CA PHE A 234 -13.45 0.01 -15.92
C PHE A 234 -14.79 -0.73 -15.93
N TYR A 235 -14.90 -1.81 -16.72
CA TYR A 235 -16.15 -2.57 -16.86
C TYR A 235 -16.32 -3.72 -15.85
N SER A 236 -15.22 -4.25 -15.30
CA SER A 236 -15.28 -5.40 -14.37
C SER A 236 -15.16 -5.04 -12.88
N GLY A 237 -14.62 -3.86 -12.54
CA GLY A 237 -14.35 -3.49 -11.15
C GLY A 237 -13.17 -4.23 -10.49
N VAL A 238 -12.45 -5.08 -11.23
CA VAL A 238 -11.25 -5.75 -10.73
C VAL A 238 -10.17 -4.73 -10.36
N ARG A 239 -9.38 -5.00 -9.32
CA ARG A 239 -8.30 -4.08 -8.93
C ARG A 239 -7.16 -4.13 -9.94
N ALA A 240 -6.67 -2.96 -10.32
CA ALA A 240 -5.43 -2.85 -11.07
C ALA A 240 -4.24 -3.46 -10.29
N GLY A 241 -3.27 -4.01 -11.02
CA GLY A 241 -2.06 -4.59 -10.46
C GLY A 241 -2.15 -6.10 -10.37
N SER A 242 -1.76 -6.68 -9.23
CA SER A 242 -1.62 -8.13 -9.09
C SER A 242 -2.90 -8.92 -9.32
N GLU A 243 -4.08 -8.36 -9.02
CA GLU A 243 -5.35 -9.04 -9.29
C GLU A 243 -5.56 -9.19 -10.80
N ALA A 244 -5.77 -8.07 -11.53
CA ALA A 244 -6.04 -8.12 -12.96
C ALA A 244 -4.89 -8.69 -13.82
N LEU A 245 -3.62 -8.38 -13.47
CA LEU A 245 -2.46 -8.93 -14.18
C LEU A 245 -2.22 -10.42 -13.86
N GLY A 246 -2.76 -10.90 -12.75
CA GLY A 246 -2.66 -12.30 -12.33
C GLY A 246 -3.69 -13.21 -13.00
N ILE A 247 -4.75 -12.67 -13.60
CA ILE A 247 -5.80 -13.47 -14.26
C ILE A 247 -5.19 -14.20 -15.46
N THR A 248 -5.35 -15.52 -15.47
CA THR A 248 -4.95 -16.39 -16.59
C THR A 248 -6.14 -16.88 -17.39
N TRP A 249 -5.89 -17.49 -18.55
CA TRP A 249 -6.97 -18.14 -19.31
C TRP A 249 -7.62 -19.28 -18.53
N GLY A 250 -6.88 -19.94 -17.63
CA GLY A 250 -7.39 -21.00 -16.75
C GLY A 250 -8.40 -20.49 -15.71
N ASP A 251 -8.38 -19.19 -15.40
CA ASP A 251 -9.29 -18.56 -14.46
C ASP A 251 -10.64 -18.17 -15.09
N LEU A 252 -10.77 -18.24 -16.42
CA LEU A 252 -12.03 -17.96 -17.13
C LEU A 252 -12.97 -19.17 -17.09
N ASN A 253 -14.23 -18.90 -16.81
CA ASN A 253 -15.29 -19.89 -16.69
C ASN A 253 -16.62 -19.29 -17.14
N PHE A 254 -17.62 -20.14 -17.32
CA PHE A 254 -18.97 -19.73 -17.66
C PHE A 254 -19.91 -20.13 -16.52
N SER A 255 -20.85 -19.26 -16.18
CA SER A 255 -21.94 -19.57 -15.25
C SER A 255 -22.87 -20.63 -15.86
N ASP A 256 -23.77 -21.17 -15.06
CA ASP A 256 -24.84 -22.06 -15.55
C ASP A 256 -25.76 -21.35 -16.56
N PHE A 257 -25.81 -20.01 -16.52
CA PHE A 257 -26.55 -19.17 -17.46
C PHE A 257 -25.75 -18.84 -18.73
N GLY A 258 -24.48 -19.25 -18.81
CA GLY A 258 -23.61 -19.02 -19.96
C GLY A 258 -22.84 -17.70 -19.91
N ASP A 259 -22.88 -16.96 -18.81
CA ASP A 259 -22.16 -15.68 -18.65
C ASP A 259 -20.69 -15.92 -18.33
N LEU A 260 -19.81 -15.15 -18.98
CA LEU A 260 -18.37 -15.23 -18.73
C LEU A 260 -18.03 -14.62 -17.36
N TYR A 261 -17.23 -15.34 -16.58
CA TYR A 261 -16.67 -14.83 -15.34
C TYR A 261 -15.20 -15.19 -15.20
N CYS A 262 -14.47 -14.45 -14.38
CA CYS A 262 -13.10 -14.77 -14.03
C CYS A 262 -12.92 -14.99 -12.52
N THR A 263 -12.10 -15.96 -12.15
CA THR A 263 -11.72 -16.18 -10.75
C THR A 263 -10.46 -15.38 -10.41
N VAL A 264 -10.58 -14.40 -9.52
CA VAL A 264 -9.44 -13.61 -9.05
C VAL A 264 -8.81 -14.30 -7.83
N ARG A 265 -7.56 -14.74 -7.95
CA ARG A 265 -6.80 -15.48 -6.90
C ARG A 265 -5.65 -14.71 -6.28
N GLU A 266 -5.08 -13.78 -7.04
CA GLU A 266 -3.99 -12.92 -6.59
C GLU A 266 -4.53 -11.63 -5.98
N GLY A 267 -3.75 -10.97 -5.13
CA GLY A 267 -4.16 -9.73 -4.48
C GLY A 267 -3.77 -9.63 -3.02
N LYS A 268 -4.12 -8.49 -2.39
CA LYS A 268 -3.84 -8.24 -0.97
C LYS A 268 -4.54 -9.24 -0.05
N THR A 269 -5.63 -9.82 -0.51
CA THR A 269 -6.43 -10.72 0.30
C THR A 269 -5.99 -12.17 0.22
N LYS A 270 -5.11 -12.60 -0.72
CA LYS A 270 -4.72 -14.00 -1.07
C LYS A 270 -4.51 -15.03 0.06
N ASN A 271 -4.30 -14.61 1.32
CA ASN A 271 -4.19 -15.50 2.48
C ASN A 271 -5.45 -15.60 3.39
N TYR A 272 -6.50 -14.83 3.11
CA TYR A 272 -7.83 -14.91 3.75
C TYR A 272 -8.52 -16.25 3.42
N THR A 273 -9.38 -16.74 4.30
CA THR A 273 -10.00 -18.08 4.22
C THR A 273 -11.04 -18.27 3.09
N ARG A 274 -11.51 -17.18 2.45
CA ARG A 274 -12.49 -17.20 1.33
C ARG A 274 -11.97 -16.43 0.11
N ASN A 275 -10.97 -16.95 -0.59
CA ASN A 275 -10.06 -16.06 -1.33
C ASN A 275 -10.06 -16.06 -2.84
N ASN A 276 -10.94 -16.85 -3.42
CA ASN A 276 -11.14 -16.81 -4.84
C ASN A 276 -12.51 -16.18 -5.01
N ARG A 277 -12.54 -14.94 -5.52
CA ARG A 277 -13.81 -14.31 -5.88
C ARG A 277 -14.06 -14.53 -7.36
N ASN A 278 -15.27 -14.90 -7.69
CA ASN A 278 -15.73 -14.95 -9.08
C ASN A 278 -16.26 -13.57 -9.43
N VAL A 279 -15.71 -12.99 -10.49
CA VAL A 279 -16.11 -11.69 -11.01
C VAL A 279 -16.88 -11.94 -12.29
N ILE A 280 -18.19 -11.68 -12.26
CA ILE A 280 -19.03 -11.72 -13.46
C ILE A 280 -18.61 -10.57 -14.37
N LEU A 281 -18.42 -10.87 -15.64
CA LEU A 281 -18.06 -9.89 -16.65
C LEU A 281 -19.33 -9.47 -17.39
N ASP A 282 -19.57 -8.16 -17.46
CA ASP A 282 -20.61 -7.64 -18.35
C ASP A 282 -20.18 -7.77 -19.82
N HIS A 283 -21.08 -7.41 -20.73
CA HIS A 283 -20.82 -7.46 -22.16
C HIS A 283 -19.53 -6.71 -22.54
N PHE A 284 -19.31 -5.50 -22.02
CA PHE A 284 -18.15 -4.71 -22.39
C PHE A 284 -16.83 -5.27 -21.84
N ALA A 285 -16.82 -5.78 -20.61
CA ALA A 285 -15.67 -6.48 -20.06
C ALA A 285 -15.38 -7.76 -20.88
N GLU A 286 -16.40 -8.52 -21.26
CA GLU A 286 -16.23 -9.68 -22.13
C GLU A 286 -15.64 -9.30 -23.51
N GLU A 287 -16.12 -8.23 -24.15
CA GLU A 287 -15.55 -7.74 -25.42
C GLU A 287 -14.07 -7.38 -25.30
N THR A 288 -13.62 -6.89 -24.14
CA THR A 288 -12.19 -6.63 -23.92
C THR A 288 -11.37 -7.92 -23.91
N ILE A 289 -11.89 -9.01 -23.33
CA ILE A 289 -11.24 -10.33 -23.34
C ILE A 289 -11.14 -10.85 -24.77
N HIS A 290 -12.22 -10.77 -25.56
CA HIS A 290 -12.21 -11.20 -26.95
C HIS A 290 -11.27 -10.37 -27.81
N SER A 291 -11.17 -9.08 -27.55
CA SER A 291 -10.20 -8.20 -28.19
C SER A 291 -8.75 -8.57 -27.83
N VAL A 292 -8.49 -9.05 -26.60
CA VAL A 292 -7.19 -9.61 -26.21
C VAL A 292 -6.91 -10.89 -26.99
N VAL A 293 -7.90 -11.77 -27.18
CA VAL A 293 -7.77 -12.96 -28.01
C VAL A 293 -7.40 -12.58 -29.45
N ALA A 294 -8.11 -11.63 -30.06
CA ALA A 294 -7.83 -11.16 -31.41
C ALA A 294 -6.42 -10.55 -31.54
N LEU A 295 -5.96 -9.84 -30.51
CA LEU A 295 -4.63 -9.22 -30.49
C LEU A 295 -3.48 -10.23 -30.35
N LYS A 296 -3.64 -11.26 -29.51
CA LYS A 296 -2.57 -12.25 -29.22
C LYS A 296 -2.64 -13.49 -30.12
N PHE A 297 -3.84 -13.85 -30.56
CA PHE A 297 -4.15 -15.09 -31.28
C PHE A 297 -5.11 -14.84 -32.46
N PRO A 298 -4.73 -14.00 -33.46
CA PRO A 298 -5.64 -13.58 -34.52
C PRO A 298 -6.22 -14.75 -35.34
N LYS A 299 -5.42 -15.79 -35.62
CA LYS A 299 -5.90 -17.01 -36.31
C LYS A 299 -6.96 -17.76 -35.50
N LEU A 300 -6.86 -17.74 -34.18
CA LEU A 300 -7.85 -18.36 -33.28
C LEU A 300 -9.16 -17.57 -33.33
N ALA A 301 -9.08 -16.25 -33.24
CA ALA A 301 -10.24 -15.35 -33.26
C ALA A 301 -11.01 -15.39 -34.60
N GLN A 302 -10.33 -15.69 -35.71
CA GLN A 302 -10.98 -15.85 -37.02
C GLN A 302 -11.68 -17.22 -37.17
N LYS A 303 -11.15 -18.26 -36.52
CA LYS A 303 -11.62 -19.64 -36.70
C LYS A 303 -12.75 -20.01 -35.73
N PHE A 304 -12.71 -19.48 -34.52
CA PHE A 304 -13.60 -19.87 -33.44
C PHE A 304 -14.56 -18.74 -33.08
N THR A 305 -15.75 -19.13 -32.62
CA THR A 305 -16.61 -18.21 -31.89
C THR A 305 -15.90 -17.71 -30.64
N LYS A 306 -16.37 -16.58 -30.11
CA LYS A 306 -15.92 -15.96 -28.86
C LYS A 306 -15.79 -16.99 -27.71
N LYS A 307 -16.84 -17.77 -27.49
CA LYS A 307 -16.89 -18.80 -26.44
C LYS A 307 -15.89 -19.93 -26.69
N GLU A 308 -15.83 -20.47 -27.90
CA GLU A 308 -14.89 -21.54 -28.27
C GLU A 308 -13.43 -21.10 -28.13
N ALA A 309 -13.11 -19.86 -28.51
CA ALA A 309 -11.75 -19.34 -28.40
C ALA A 309 -11.31 -19.24 -26.92
N VAL A 310 -12.20 -18.79 -26.03
CA VAL A 310 -11.95 -18.77 -24.58
C VAL A 310 -11.76 -20.17 -24.03
N LEU A 311 -12.65 -21.13 -24.37
CA LEU A 311 -12.53 -22.53 -23.93
C LEU A 311 -11.24 -23.18 -24.44
N PHE A 312 -10.86 -22.92 -25.69
CA PHE A 312 -9.61 -23.41 -26.26
C PHE A 312 -8.40 -22.88 -25.48
N LEU A 313 -8.36 -21.58 -25.19
CA LEU A 313 -7.26 -20.97 -24.45
C LEU A 313 -7.20 -21.42 -22.99
N LYS A 314 -8.37 -21.59 -22.35
CA LYS A 314 -8.47 -22.16 -21.01
C LYS A 314 -7.81 -23.53 -20.95
N ASN A 315 -8.12 -24.42 -21.89
CA ASN A 315 -7.65 -25.81 -21.87
C ASN A 315 -6.19 -25.95 -22.34
N ASN A 316 -5.75 -25.12 -23.28
CA ASN A 316 -4.43 -25.28 -23.91
C ASN A 316 -3.38 -24.26 -23.43
N LYS A 317 -3.79 -23.17 -22.79
CA LYS A 317 -2.93 -22.07 -22.31
C LYS A 317 -3.31 -21.59 -20.91
N ALA A 318 -3.78 -22.49 -20.05
CA ALA A 318 -4.31 -22.19 -18.71
C ALA A 318 -3.39 -21.30 -17.85
N GLY A 319 -2.07 -21.48 -17.91
CA GLY A 319 -1.09 -20.71 -17.11
C GLY A 319 -0.66 -19.37 -17.70
N VAL A 320 -1.17 -18.99 -18.88
CA VAL A 320 -0.80 -17.72 -19.53
C VAL A 320 -1.71 -16.60 -19.04
N THR A 321 -1.11 -15.51 -18.55
CA THR A 321 -1.85 -14.33 -18.11
C THR A 321 -2.50 -13.62 -19.31
N ILE A 322 -3.74 -13.16 -19.12
CA ILE A 322 -4.54 -12.55 -20.18
C ILE A 322 -3.88 -11.26 -20.65
N PHE A 323 -3.60 -10.35 -19.70
CA PHE A 323 -3.06 -9.01 -19.96
C PHE A 323 -1.54 -8.94 -19.96
N SER A 324 -0.83 -10.05 -20.22
CA SER A 324 0.58 -9.94 -20.63
C SER A 324 0.70 -9.50 -22.08
N THR A 325 1.80 -8.85 -22.42
CA THR A 325 2.15 -8.57 -23.81
C THR A 325 2.96 -9.71 -24.40
N ASN A 326 3.07 -9.76 -25.73
CA ASN A 326 3.98 -10.68 -26.41
C ASN A 326 5.47 -10.46 -26.05
N PHE A 327 5.80 -9.38 -25.32
CA PHE A 327 7.16 -8.96 -25.01
C PHE A 327 7.45 -8.89 -23.50
N SER A 328 6.44 -8.99 -22.64
CA SER A 328 6.58 -8.88 -21.19
C SER A 328 5.40 -9.47 -20.46
N GLN A 329 5.71 -10.33 -19.50
CA GLN A 329 4.75 -10.87 -18.53
C GLN A 329 4.40 -9.87 -17.42
N LYS A 330 5.18 -8.79 -17.27
CA LYS A 330 4.99 -7.74 -16.24
C LYS A 330 4.97 -6.34 -16.90
N PRO A 331 3.94 -6.04 -17.71
CA PRO A 331 3.84 -4.75 -18.39
C PRO A 331 3.59 -3.61 -17.41
N THR A 332 4.08 -2.41 -17.75
CA THR A 332 4.03 -1.23 -16.86
C THR A 332 2.87 -0.29 -17.22
N TYR A 333 1.65 -0.81 -17.28
CA TYR A 333 0.45 -0.03 -17.62
C TYR A 333 0.22 1.23 -16.79
N PRO A 334 0.53 1.29 -15.48
CA PRO A 334 0.35 2.53 -14.71
C PRO A 334 1.10 3.73 -15.29
N LYS A 335 2.29 3.51 -15.89
CA LYS A 335 3.06 4.61 -16.51
C LYS A 335 2.41 5.09 -17.80
N ILE A 336 1.95 4.16 -18.64
CA ILE A 336 1.28 4.46 -19.91
C ILE A 336 -0.03 5.20 -19.64
N PHE A 337 -0.86 4.67 -18.75
CA PHE A 337 -2.12 5.29 -18.38
C PHE A 337 -1.91 6.68 -17.78
N LYS A 338 -0.92 6.84 -16.88
CA LYS A 338 -0.59 8.15 -16.33
C LYS A 338 -0.23 9.16 -17.42
N LYS A 339 0.60 8.76 -18.40
CA LYS A 339 0.95 9.61 -19.55
C LYS A 339 -0.31 10.12 -20.26
N TRP A 340 -1.26 9.23 -20.59
CA TRP A 340 -2.51 9.63 -21.24
C TRP A 340 -3.33 10.62 -20.41
N ILE A 341 -3.41 10.41 -19.09
CA ILE A 341 -4.14 11.32 -18.19
C ILE A 341 -3.46 12.68 -18.11
N ASP A 342 -2.12 12.72 -18.00
CA ASP A 342 -1.36 13.97 -17.93
C ASP A 342 -1.56 14.80 -19.22
N GLU A 343 -1.46 14.18 -20.40
CA GLU A 343 -1.71 14.84 -21.70
C GLU A 343 -3.15 15.36 -21.85
N LEU A 344 -4.14 14.57 -21.41
CA LEU A 344 -5.54 14.99 -21.45
C LEU A 344 -5.85 16.12 -20.47
N LYS A 345 -5.12 16.21 -19.37
CA LYS A 345 -5.20 17.35 -18.43
C LYS A 345 -4.52 18.60 -18.98
N GLU A 346 -3.42 18.44 -19.70
CA GLU A 346 -2.73 19.54 -20.38
C GLU A 346 -3.63 20.19 -21.43
N THR A 347 -4.31 19.37 -22.23
CA THR A 347 -5.30 19.81 -23.23
C THR A 347 -6.64 20.27 -22.63
N LYS A 348 -6.79 20.26 -21.31
CA LYS A 348 -8.04 20.58 -20.58
C LYS A 348 -9.23 19.69 -20.94
N THR A 349 -8.98 18.54 -21.59
CA THR A 349 -10.01 17.53 -21.90
C THR A 349 -10.49 16.81 -20.65
N LEU A 350 -9.59 16.64 -19.67
CA LEU A 350 -9.89 16.18 -18.31
C LEU A 350 -9.58 17.27 -17.30
N SER A 351 -10.32 17.29 -16.18
CA SER A 351 -10.07 18.24 -15.10
C SER A 351 -8.71 18.01 -14.45
N LYS A 352 -7.96 19.11 -14.27
CA LYS A 352 -6.71 19.11 -13.50
C LYS A 352 -6.92 18.86 -12.00
N SER A 353 -8.13 19.12 -11.48
CA SER A 353 -8.45 18.93 -10.07
C SER A 353 -8.60 17.47 -9.65
N LYS A 354 -8.91 16.56 -10.59
CA LYS A 354 -9.09 15.15 -10.29
C LYS A 354 -7.76 14.41 -10.28
N ASP A 355 -7.47 13.65 -9.23
CA ASP A 355 -6.34 12.71 -9.17
C ASP A 355 -6.71 11.34 -9.76
N LEU A 356 -6.72 11.29 -11.10
CA LEU A 356 -7.13 10.11 -11.87
C LEU A 356 -5.95 9.16 -12.10
N THR A 357 -6.13 7.90 -11.68
CA THR A 357 -5.16 6.82 -11.86
C THR A 357 -5.86 5.54 -12.34
N LEU A 358 -5.11 4.48 -12.65
CA LEU A 358 -5.72 3.16 -12.94
C LEU A 358 -6.62 2.67 -11.80
N TYR A 359 -6.31 3.04 -10.56
CA TYR A 359 -7.14 2.65 -9.41
C TYR A 359 -8.50 3.36 -9.43
N SER A 360 -8.59 4.54 -10.03
CA SER A 360 -9.83 5.28 -10.24
C SER A 360 -10.83 4.53 -11.14
N LEU A 361 -10.37 3.63 -12.03
CA LEU A 361 -11.27 2.87 -12.91
C LEU A 361 -12.21 1.94 -12.13
N ARG A 362 -11.70 1.32 -11.05
CA ARG A 362 -12.54 0.58 -10.12
C ARG A 362 -13.52 1.49 -9.39
N HIS A 363 -13.08 2.71 -9.05
CA HIS A 363 -13.99 3.69 -8.44
C HIS A 363 -15.11 4.07 -9.40
N SER A 364 -14.82 4.22 -10.70
CA SER A 364 -15.80 4.45 -11.75
C SER A 364 -16.80 3.31 -11.84
N TYR A 365 -16.34 2.05 -11.87
CA TYR A 365 -17.21 0.88 -11.88
C TYR A 365 -18.22 0.91 -10.73
N ILE A 366 -17.74 1.11 -9.49
CA ILE A 366 -18.60 1.14 -8.30
C ILE A 366 -19.60 2.30 -8.39
N THR A 367 -19.15 3.50 -8.77
CA THR A 367 -20.03 4.66 -8.93
C THR A 367 -21.13 4.39 -9.94
N ILE A 368 -20.76 3.92 -11.13
CA ILE A 368 -21.71 3.62 -12.21
C ILE A 368 -22.70 2.53 -11.81
N ALA A 369 -22.23 1.48 -11.15
CA ALA A 369 -23.11 0.42 -10.66
C ALA A 369 -24.12 0.94 -9.62
N LEU A 370 -23.71 1.85 -8.74
CA LEU A 370 -24.61 2.51 -7.79
C LEU A 370 -25.61 3.43 -8.50
N GLU A 371 -25.17 4.20 -9.50
CA GLU A 371 -26.04 5.06 -10.32
C GLU A 371 -27.10 4.25 -11.07
N ASN A 372 -26.76 3.01 -11.46
CA ASN A 372 -27.65 2.03 -12.08
C ASN A 372 -28.41 1.15 -11.07
N ASN A 373 -28.36 1.48 -9.77
CA ASN A 373 -29.08 0.80 -8.68
C ASN A 373 -28.75 -0.68 -8.51
N VAL A 374 -27.54 -1.08 -8.88
CA VAL A 374 -27.06 -2.42 -8.54
C VAL A 374 -26.95 -2.51 -7.01
N PRO A 375 -27.53 -3.55 -6.37
CA PRO A 375 -27.45 -3.71 -4.92
C PRO A 375 -26.00 -3.71 -4.41
N ILE A 376 -25.74 -2.93 -3.34
CA ILE A 376 -24.42 -2.79 -2.71
C ILE A 376 -23.74 -4.15 -2.44
N PRO A 377 -24.43 -5.19 -1.92
CA PRO A 377 -23.81 -6.49 -1.70
C PRO A 377 -23.24 -7.14 -2.96
N LEU A 378 -23.90 -6.98 -4.12
CA LEU A 378 -23.43 -7.53 -5.39
C LEU A 378 -22.20 -6.79 -5.89
N ILE A 379 -22.19 -5.45 -5.80
CA ILE A 379 -21.02 -4.63 -6.14
C ILE A 379 -19.84 -4.98 -5.23
N ALA A 380 -20.10 -5.14 -3.93
CA ALA A 380 -19.11 -5.49 -2.92
C ALA A 380 -18.43 -6.82 -3.23
N GLU A 381 -19.22 -7.86 -3.57
CA GLU A 381 -18.71 -9.18 -3.94
C GLU A 381 -17.90 -9.12 -5.25
N ASN A 382 -18.45 -8.52 -6.31
CA ASN A 382 -17.81 -8.47 -7.62
C ASN A 382 -16.50 -7.67 -7.60
N ALA A 383 -16.52 -6.50 -6.99
CA ALA A 383 -15.32 -5.70 -6.81
C ALA A 383 -14.36 -6.40 -5.81
N GLY A 384 -14.85 -7.04 -4.76
CA GLY A 384 -14.01 -7.54 -3.66
C GLY A 384 -13.66 -6.42 -2.67
N THR A 385 -14.70 -5.76 -2.14
CA THR A 385 -14.64 -4.78 -1.05
C THR A 385 -15.79 -5.06 -0.08
N SER A 386 -15.82 -4.44 1.11
CA SER A 386 -17.00 -4.55 1.97
C SER A 386 -18.07 -3.53 1.59
N GLY A 387 -19.35 -3.87 1.80
CA GLY A 387 -20.46 -2.92 1.65
C GLY A 387 -20.28 -1.68 2.52
N THR A 388 -19.79 -1.85 3.75
CA THR A 388 -19.44 -0.74 4.66
C THR A 388 -18.39 0.21 4.09
N MET A 389 -17.43 -0.30 3.31
CA MET A 389 -16.45 0.55 2.62
C MET A 389 -17.09 1.29 1.44
N ILE A 390 -18.04 0.67 0.74
CA ILE A 390 -18.81 1.35 -0.32
C ILE A 390 -19.64 2.48 0.28
N GLU A 391 -20.43 2.21 1.32
CA GLU A 391 -21.27 3.20 2.00
C GLU A 391 -20.44 4.40 2.48
N ARG A 392 -19.31 4.16 3.17
CA ARG A 392 -18.42 5.22 3.66
C ARG A 392 -17.87 6.12 2.56
N HIS A 393 -17.65 5.57 1.36
CA HIS A 393 -17.05 6.31 0.25
C HIS A 393 -18.06 6.88 -0.74
N TYR A 394 -19.28 6.34 -0.82
CA TYR A 394 -20.23 6.61 -1.90
C TYR A 394 -21.67 6.93 -1.46
N SER A 395 -21.94 7.07 -0.17
CA SER A 395 -23.28 7.45 0.35
C SER A 395 -23.89 8.73 -0.25
N HIS A 396 -23.08 9.57 -0.87
CA HIS A 396 -23.54 10.79 -1.55
C HIS A 396 -24.04 10.55 -2.98
N ILE A 397 -23.68 9.42 -3.60
CA ILE A 397 -24.13 9.06 -4.96
C ILE A 397 -25.51 8.42 -4.88
N THR A 398 -25.78 7.65 -3.83
CA THR A 398 -27.07 6.98 -3.64
C THR A 398 -28.25 7.95 -3.63
N VAL A 399 -28.07 9.21 -3.19
CA VAL A 399 -29.13 10.24 -3.23
C VAL A 399 -29.37 10.83 -4.64
N LEU A 400 -28.47 10.60 -5.60
CA LEU A 400 -28.56 11.09 -6.98
C LEU A 400 -29.06 10.01 -7.96
N THR A 401 -29.45 8.85 -7.47
CA THR A 401 -30.00 7.76 -8.28
C THR A 401 -31.43 8.07 -8.76
N PRO A 402 -31.91 7.46 -9.86
CA PRO A 402 -33.30 7.60 -10.29
C PRO A 402 -34.32 7.17 -9.20
N GLU A 403 -33.94 6.22 -8.36
CA GLU A 403 -34.76 5.61 -7.32
C GLU A 403 -34.83 6.55 -6.12
N ALA A 404 -33.70 7.13 -5.72
CA ALA A 404 -33.70 8.21 -4.74
C ALA A 404 -34.46 9.42 -5.26
N ARG A 405 -34.35 9.76 -6.55
CA ARG A 405 -35.18 10.81 -7.16
C ARG A 405 -36.67 10.47 -7.03
N LYS A 406 -37.07 9.25 -7.38
CA LYS A 406 -38.46 8.78 -7.28
C LYS A 406 -38.98 8.77 -5.83
N ALA A 407 -38.14 8.37 -4.88
CA ALA A 407 -38.50 8.27 -3.46
C ALA A 407 -38.50 9.63 -2.75
N LEU A 408 -37.46 10.44 -2.93
CA LEU A 408 -37.24 11.70 -2.21
C LEU A 408 -37.94 12.90 -2.89
N LEU A 409 -38.14 12.86 -4.21
CA LEU A 409 -38.80 13.92 -4.97
C LEU A 409 -40.18 13.48 -5.48
N ARG A 410 -40.85 12.57 -4.77
CA ARG A 410 -42.16 12.02 -5.16
C ARG A 410 -43.16 13.13 -5.52
N ASP A 411 -43.37 14.08 -4.62
CA ASP A 411 -44.38 15.14 -4.83
C ASP A 411 -44.01 16.07 -5.98
N LYS A 412 -42.72 16.40 -6.11
CA LYS A 412 -42.21 17.21 -7.22
C LYS A 412 -42.43 16.52 -8.57
N ILE A 413 -42.15 15.22 -8.67
CA ILE A 413 -42.38 14.44 -9.89
C ILE A 413 -43.86 14.35 -10.22
N MET A 414 -44.72 14.15 -9.20
CA MET A 414 -46.17 14.13 -9.39
C MET A 414 -46.69 15.46 -9.95
N PHE A 415 -46.22 16.58 -9.39
CA PHE A 415 -46.57 17.92 -9.85
C PHE A 415 -46.09 18.19 -11.30
N GLU A 416 -44.81 17.91 -11.59
CA GLU A 416 -44.23 18.06 -12.95
C GLU A 416 -45.00 17.21 -14.00
N ASN A 417 -45.37 15.98 -13.64
CA ASN A 417 -46.15 15.10 -14.52
C ASN A 417 -47.58 15.60 -14.70
N GLY A 418 -48.20 16.17 -13.66
CA GLY A 418 -49.51 16.82 -13.72
C GLY A 418 -49.52 17.99 -14.70
N GLU A 419 -48.58 18.94 -14.57
CA GLU A 419 -48.46 20.07 -15.51
C GLU A 419 -48.23 19.61 -16.95
N ARG A 420 -47.44 18.54 -17.14
CA ARG A 420 -47.17 18.00 -18.48
C ARG A 420 -48.44 17.38 -19.09
N LEU A 421 -49.24 16.67 -18.31
CA LEU A 421 -50.53 16.13 -18.74
C LEU A 421 -51.50 17.25 -19.13
N GLU A 422 -51.60 18.32 -18.34
CA GLU A 422 -52.44 19.49 -18.64
C GLU A 422 -52.04 20.16 -19.96
N LYS A 423 -50.73 20.38 -20.18
CA LYS A 423 -50.22 20.94 -21.45
C LYS A 423 -50.55 20.06 -22.65
N THR A 424 -50.34 18.74 -22.54
CA THR A 424 -50.68 17.80 -23.62
C THR A 424 -52.18 17.76 -23.91
N GLN A 425 -53.05 17.86 -22.89
CA GLN A 425 -54.50 17.94 -23.09
C GLN A 425 -54.91 19.25 -23.78
N ALA A 426 -54.30 20.38 -23.40
CA ALA A 426 -54.56 21.67 -24.04
C ALA A 426 -54.14 21.69 -25.52
N GLU A 427 -52.99 21.08 -25.86
CA GLU A 427 -52.55 20.93 -27.25
C GLU A 427 -53.51 20.06 -28.07
N LYS A 428 -53.97 18.93 -27.52
CA LYS A 428 -54.96 18.07 -28.17
C LYS A 428 -56.29 18.79 -28.40
N ARG A 429 -56.76 19.58 -27.43
CA ARG A 429 -57.96 20.42 -27.60
C ARG A 429 -57.79 21.41 -28.75
N LYS A 430 -56.67 22.15 -28.80
CA LYS A 430 -56.39 23.06 -29.94
C LYS A 430 -56.42 22.37 -31.30
N VAL A 431 -55.92 21.14 -31.39
CA VAL A 431 -55.97 20.37 -32.65
C VAL A 431 -57.41 19.99 -33.01
N ILE A 432 -58.22 19.60 -32.03
CA ILE A 432 -59.64 19.29 -32.22
C ILE A 432 -60.42 20.55 -32.61
N ASP A 433 -60.21 21.66 -31.90
CA ASP A 433 -60.88 22.94 -32.17
C ASP A 433 -60.53 23.42 -33.60
N ASN A 434 -59.25 23.36 -34.00
CA ASN A 434 -58.84 23.66 -35.38
C ASN A 434 -59.44 22.70 -36.41
N LEU A 435 -59.69 21.43 -36.07
CA LEU A 435 -60.34 20.48 -36.99
C LEU A 435 -61.81 20.85 -37.16
N ILE A 436 -62.50 21.21 -36.09
CA ILE A 436 -63.92 21.61 -36.11
C ILE A 436 -64.07 22.92 -36.91
N ASP A 437 -63.23 23.93 -36.65
CA ASP A 437 -63.25 25.22 -37.34
C ASP A 437 -62.99 25.10 -38.85
N ASN A 438 -62.30 24.04 -39.31
CA ASN A 438 -62.05 23.77 -40.74
C ASN A 438 -63.10 22.84 -41.38
N PHE A 439 -64.05 22.30 -40.62
CA PHE A 439 -65.18 21.51 -41.13
C PHE A 439 -66.46 22.35 -41.28
N ASP A 440 -66.57 23.47 -40.55
CA ASP A 440 -67.71 24.41 -40.59
C ASP A 440 -67.48 25.63 -41.51
N ALA A 441 -66.41 25.62 -42.31
CA ALA A 441 -66.09 26.60 -43.38
C ALA A 441 -66.13 25.94 -44.76
#